data_AF-A0A6M5YJ36-F1
#
_entry.id   AF-A0A6M5YJ36-F1
#
_cell.length_a   1.000
_cell.length_b   1.000
_cell.length_c   1.000
_cell.angle_alpha   90.00
_cell.angle_beta   90.00
_cell.angle_gamma   90.00
#
_symmetry.space_group_name_H-M   'P 1'
#
loop_
_entity.id
_entity.type
_entity.pdbx_description
1 polymer ?
#
loop_
_entity_poly.entity_id
_entity_poly.type
_entity_poly.pdbx_seq_one_letter_code
_entity_poly.pdbx_strand_id
1 'polypeptide(L)'
;MPHNVLIPPASARTGPGLSEPVIVFAPGAPGGTLTVHPDFERLFTNAGLTAASALLDLPGEVVSGHPDRHVARVGVPGAARAFYLKRQHVIGWKERLRNRLAGFSWVSRCEREAVLLQQLAAAGLPAPRWAAHGTHNGRAFLLVEDVAGATDLRRFLSDGTRSHSHRLAVAVRLGKAIAAVHAAGFGTPDLTAKHVLVNPNTLALTFLDWQSAARGAVSEAARADALGALHASLAEALAAPRERVRALKAYREALRLSGSGEPHTSRRGARLSNPAPSPSLSETVTHPRKRASAFAQMILRAAERHSQRRSVRDQLQPVTDEKPQRLVWLAGEAVCVVPEIAAAWPRPAVAPPFYGFGPDGASRVRFAGRETVLLRGVTTAPLDRVRAWLRASPWRSPGVTVGRVLFHLARYGVPAPPLLAFGQRLVSATNAEWFALHETPPGTPLRAGAARPPPRTGGPRSSRPPSAWKNFTPPGVCCLTRGRPSR
;
A
#
# COMPACT_ATOMS: atom_id res chain seq x y z
N MET A 1 -28.43 -41.36 -28.85
CA MET A 1 -28.03 -41.85 -27.50
C MET A 1 -26.91 -40.94 -26.97
N PRO A 2 -27.18 -39.88 -26.20
CA PRO A 2 -26.12 -39.11 -25.55
C PRO A 2 -25.90 -39.60 -24.11
N HIS A 3 -24.63 -39.75 -23.73
CA HIS A 3 -24.21 -40.13 -22.39
C HIS A 3 -24.43 -38.97 -21.39
N ASN A 4 -25.31 -39.21 -20.41
CA ASN A 4 -25.40 -38.43 -19.19
C ASN A 4 -24.17 -38.68 -18.31
N VAL A 5 -23.29 -37.70 -18.19
CA VAL A 5 -22.27 -37.65 -17.14
C VAL A 5 -22.82 -36.76 -16.02
N LEU A 6 -23.37 -37.39 -14.99
CA LEU A 6 -23.73 -36.76 -13.73
C LEU A 6 -22.46 -36.34 -13.00
N ILE A 7 -22.19 -35.04 -12.95
CA ILE A 7 -21.21 -34.45 -12.04
C ILE A 7 -21.84 -34.45 -10.64
N PRO A 8 -21.24 -35.10 -9.63
CA PRO A 8 -21.77 -35.05 -8.27
C PRO A 8 -21.58 -33.64 -7.69
N PRO A 9 -22.53 -33.14 -6.88
CA PRO A 9 -22.38 -31.85 -6.21
C PRO A 9 -21.18 -31.89 -5.28
N ALA A 10 -20.39 -30.82 -5.34
CA ALA A 10 -19.24 -30.58 -4.46
C ALA A 10 -19.66 -30.75 -3.00
N SER A 11 -19.18 -31.82 -2.37
CA SER A 11 -19.34 -32.09 -0.96
C SER A 11 -18.83 -30.88 -0.17
N ALA A 12 -19.70 -30.32 0.67
CA ALA A 12 -19.34 -29.31 1.63
C ALA A 12 -18.20 -29.86 2.50
N ARG A 13 -16.97 -29.37 2.29
CA ARG A 13 -15.87 -29.60 3.21
C ARG A 13 -16.26 -28.95 4.53
N THR A 14 -16.58 -29.77 5.52
CA THR A 14 -16.46 -29.41 6.94
C THR A 14 -15.10 -28.74 7.13
N GLY A 15 -15.11 -27.46 7.47
CA GLY A 15 -13.91 -26.65 7.56
C GLY A 15 -12.94 -27.20 8.62
N PRO A 16 -11.62 -27.00 8.45
CA PRO A 16 -10.67 -27.30 9.51
C PRO A 16 -11.02 -26.46 10.73
N GLY A 17 -11.11 -27.09 11.91
CA GLY A 17 -11.20 -26.37 13.17
C GLY A 17 -10.08 -25.35 13.23
N LEU A 18 -10.41 -24.08 13.41
CA LEU A 18 -9.43 -23.01 13.55
C LEU A 18 -8.67 -23.24 14.85
N SER A 19 -7.50 -23.87 14.79
CA SER A 19 -6.56 -23.89 15.91
C SER A 19 -6.24 -22.45 16.29
N GLU A 20 -6.30 -22.13 17.60
CA GLU A 20 -5.95 -20.80 18.07
C GLU A 20 -4.51 -20.46 17.64
N PRO A 21 -4.25 -19.21 17.19
CA PRO A 21 -2.91 -18.81 16.81
C PRO A 21 -1.98 -18.86 18.02
N VAL A 22 -0.85 -19.56 17.88
CA VAL A 22 0.14 -19.65 18.95
C VAL A 22 0.89 -18.33 19.05
N ILE A 23 0.74 -17.64 20.19
CA ILE A 23 1.60 -16.50 20.53
C ILE A 23 2.92 -17.09 21.02
N VAL A 24 3.90 -17.20 20.13
CA VAL A 24 5.26 -17.61 20.49
C VAL A 24 5.97 -16.38 21.05
N PHE A 25 6.00 -16.25 22.37
CA PHE A 25 7.00 -15.40 23.02
C PHE A 25 8.36 -16.05 22.79
N ALA A 26 9.05 -15.67 21.72
CA ALA A 26 10.39 -16.20 21.43
C ALA A 26 11.30 -15.96 22.65
N PRO A 27 11.71 -17.01 23.37
CA PRO A 27 12.59 -16.85 24.51
C PRO A 27 14.00 -16.65 23.95
N GLY A 28 14.54 -15.43 24.03
CA GLY A 28 15.95 -15.23 23.73
C GLY A 28 16.46 -13.82 23.39
N ALA A 29 15.60 -12.86 23.02
CA ALA A 29 16.07 -11.49 22.79
C ALA A 29 15.13 -10.48 23.46
N PRO A 30 15.62 -9.63 24.39
CA PRO A 30 14.82 -8.54 24.92
C PRO A 30 14.34 -7.63 23.77
N GLY A 31 13.03 -7.37 23.70
CA GLY A 31 12.48 -6.23 22.96
C GLY A 31 11.51 -6.50 21.80
N GLY A 32 10.80 -7.63 21.74
CA GLY A 32 9.82 -7.88 20.67
C GLY A 32 8.71 -8.90 20.94
N THR A 33 7.76 -8.99 20.02
CA THR A 33 6.65 -9.97 19.97
C THR A 33 6.62 -10.66 18.61
N LEU A 34 6.24 -11.94 18.57
CA LEU A 34 6.00 -12.68 17.33
C LEU A 34 4.75 -13.56 17.47
N THR A 35 3.82 -13.41 16.55
CA THR A 35 2.66 -14.30 16.40
C THR A 35 2.68 -14.88 14.99
N VAL A 36 2.63 -16.21 14.90
CA VAL A 36 2.64 -16.95 13.64
C VAL A 36 1.30 -17.66 13.47
N HIS A 37 0.80 -17.69 12.24
CA HIS A 37 -0.38 -18.46 11.92
C HIS A 37 -0.03 -19.96 11.92
N PRO A 38 -0.83 -20.85 12.56
CA PRO A 38 -0.51 -22.28 12.73
C PRO A 38 -0.02 -23.00 11.47
N ASP A 39 -0.73 -22.84 10.34
CA ASP A 39 -0.36 -23.45 9.06
C ASP A 39 1.04 -23.06 8.52
N PHE A 40 1.65 -21.99 9.02
CA PHE A 40 2.99 -21.53 8.60
C PHE A 40 4.07 -21.80 9.64
N GLU A 41 3.74 -22.32 10.83
CA GLU A 41 4.71 -22.53 11.92
C GLU A 41 5.84 -23.46 11.50
N ARG A 42 5.50 -24.63 10.92
CA ARG A 42 6.50 -25.59 10.45
C ARG A 42 7.38 -25.00 9.35
N LEU A 43 6.78 -24.26 8.42
CA LEU A 43 7.50 -23.59 7.34
C LEU A 43 8.52 -22.59 7.89
N PHE A 44 8.09 -21.70 8.79
CA PHE A 44 8.96 -20.67 9.35
C PHE A 44 10.04 -21.24 10.26
N THR A 45 9.72 -22.29 11.03
CA THR A 45 10.71 -23.01 11.83
C THR A 45 11.79 -23.63 10.94
N ASN A 46 11.39 -24.34 9.87
CA ASN A 46 12.34 -24.93 8.92
C ASN A 46 13.18 -23.89 8.18
N ALA A 47 12.65 -22.68 7.97
CA ALA A 47 13.36 -21.57 7.35
C ALA A 47 14.22 -20.75 8.35
N GLY A 48 14.25 -21.12 9.64
CA GLY A 48 14.96 -20.36 10.68
C GLY A 48 14.33 -18.99 11.02
N LEU A 49 13.06 -18.77 10.66
CA LEU A 49 12.31 -17.53 10.87
C LEU A 49 11.51 -17.57 12.18
N THR A 50 12.17 -17.93 13.27
CA THR A 50 11.55 -18.11 14.60
C THR A 50 11.57 -16.85 15.47
N ALA A 51 12.11 -15.74 14.95
CA ALA A 51 12.21 -14.47 15.66
C ALA A 51 11.66 -13.29 14.82
N ALA A 52 11.09 -12.30 15.50
CA ALA A 52 10.56 -11.09 14.88
C ALA A 52 11.62 -10.30 14.10
N SER A 53 12.86 -10.24 14.60
CA SER A 53 14.01 -9.64 13.92
C SER A 53 14.30 -10.31 12.58
N ALA A 54 14.36 -11.65 12.56
CA ALA A 54 14.60 -12.42 11.34
C ALA A 54 13.55 -12.15 10.25
N LEU A 55 12.28 -12.07 10.63
CA LEU A 55 11.19 -11.72 9.72
C LEU A 55 11.29 -10.26 9.23
N LEU A 56 11.58 -9.32 10.14
CA LEU A 56 11.80 -7.91 9.78
C LEU A 56 12.97 -7.72 8.82
N ASP A 57 13.98 -8.58 8.87
CA ASP A 57 15.20 -8.44 8.06
C ASP A 57 15.16 -9.29 6.77
N LEU A 58 14.04 -9.96 6.48
CA LEU A 58 13.85 -10.72 5.24
C LEU A 58 14.10 -9.86 3.98
N PRO A 59 15.06 -10.22 3.11
CA PRO A 59 15.29 -9.46 1.88
C PRO A 59 14.09 -9.62 0.93
N GLY A 60 13.78 -8.55 0.19
CA GLY A 60 12.68 -8.59 -0.76
C GLY A 60 12.58 -7.36 -1.66
N GLU A 61 11.82 -7.52 -2.73
CA GLU A 61 11.52 -6.47 -3.70
C GLU A 61 10.50 -5.49 -3.12
N VAL A 62 10.80 -4.19 -3.12
CA VAL A 62 9.88 -3.16 -2.65
C VAL A 62 8.76 -2.97 -3.65
N VAL A 63 7.54 -3.29 -3.24
CA VAL A 63 6.33 -3.17 -4.05
C VAL A 63 5.72 -1.78 -3.88
N SER A 64 5.73 -1.29 -2.64
CA SER A 64 5.19 0.01 -2.28
C SER A 64 5.90 0.55 -1.06
N GLY A 65 6.10 1.86 -0.97
CA GLY A 65 6.83 2.45 0.15
C GLY A 65 6.42 3.88 0.43
N HIS A 66 6.20 4.15 1.70
CA HIS A 66 6.38 5.46 2.30
C HIS A 66 7.57 5.35 3.26
N PRO A 67 8.35 6.40 3.52
CA PRO A 67 9.57 6.20 4.32
C PRO A 67 9.36 5.84 5.80
N ASP A 68 8.12 5.83 6.32
CA ASP A 68 7.78 5.29 7.64
C ASP A 68 7.36 3.81 7.56
N ARG A 69 6.98 3.34 6.37
CA ARG A 69 6.40 2.02 6.13
C ARG A 69 6.56 1.58 4.68
N HIS A 70 6.99 0.35 4.46
CA HIS A 70 6.98 -0.21 3.10
C HIS A 70 6.49 -1.64 3.08
N VAL A 71 6.11 -2.05 1.90
CA VAL A 71 5.65 -3.39 1.55
C VAL A 71 6.70 -3.98 0.64
N ALA A 72 7.32 -5.07 1.07
CA ALA A 72 8.25 -5.83 0.26
C ALA A 72 7.64 -7.19 -0.10
N ARG A 73 7.84 -7.66 -1.32
CA ARG A 73 7.58 -9.03 -1.72
C ARG A 73 8.82 -9.87 -1.37
N VAL A 74 8.65 -10.82 -0.46
CA VAL A 74 9.72 -11.66 0.08
C VAL A 74 9.49 -13.12 -0.29
N GLY A 75 10.58 -13.85 -0.54
CA GLY A 75 10.56 -15.30 -0.62
C GLY A 75 10.85 -15.91 0.75
N VAL A 76 10.22 -17.03 1.07
CA VAL A 76 10.53 -17.83 2.25
C VAL A 76 11.01 -19.20 1.76
N PRO A 77 12.20 -19.68 2.18
CA PRO A 77 12.68 -21.01 1.80
C PRO A 77 11.65 -22.11 2.10
N GLY A 78 11.41 -22.98 1.14
CA GLY A 78 10.41 -24.07 1.23
C GLY A 78 8.96 -23.66 1.01
N ALA A 79 8.66 -22.36 0.84
CA ALA A 79 7.30 -21.91 0.53
C ALA A 79 7.01 -22.04 -0.97
N ALA A 80 5.81 -22.54 -1.30
CA ALA A 80 5.35 -22.58 -2.70
C ALA A 80 5.01 -21.20 -3.27
N ARG A 81 4.86 -20.18 -2.40
CA ARG A 81 4.41 -18.84 -2.76
C ARG A 81 5.26 -17.78 -2.07
N ALA A 82 5.29 -16.60 -2.67
CA ALA A 82 5.87 -15.42 -2.05
C ALA A 82 4.95 -14.89 -0.93
N PHE A 83 5.49 -13.96 -0.16
CA PHE A 83 4.76 -13.21 0.86
C PHE A 83 4.95 -11.71 0.64
N TYR A 84 4.01 -10.91 1.13
CA TYR A 84 4.15 -9.48 1.27
C TYR A 84 4.42 -9.14 2.73
N LEU A 85 5.60 -8.59 2.97
CA LEU A 85 6.05 -8.10 4.26
C LEU A 85 5.83 -6.61 4.35
N LYS A 86 4.81 -6.21 5.11
CA LYS A 86 4.57 -4.83 5.49
C LYS A 86 5.39 -4.50 6.72
N ARG A 87 6.26 -3.49 6.61
CA ARG A 87 7.10 -3.01 7.71
C ARG A 87 6.66 -1.64 8.15
N GLN A 88 6.77 -1.39 9.44
CA GLN A 88 6.62 -0.10 10.06
C GLN A 88 7.88 0.19 10.88
N HIS A 89 8.60 1.23 10.51
CA HIS A 89 9.95 1.48 11.07
C HIS A 89 9.92 2.17 12.41
N VAL A 90 8.88 2.97 12.64
CA VAL A 90 8.69 3.71 13.88
C VAL A 90 7.24 3.58 14.29
N ILE A 91 7.01 3.00 15.47
CA ILE A 91 5.68 2.99 16.09
C ILE A 91 5.53 4.27 16.91
N GLY A 92 4.95 5.31 16.30
CA GLY A 92 4.71 6.57 16.98
C GLY A 92 3.61 6.49 18.05
N TRP A 93 3.78 7.16 19.19
CA TRP A 93 2.79 7.19 20.27
C TRP A 93 1.41 7.73 19.82
N LYS A 94 1.40 8.73 18.93
CA LYS A 94 0.17 9.30 18.35
C LYS A 94 -0.64 8.24 17.61
N GLU A 95 0.06 7.33 16.94
CA GLU A 95 -0.58 6.23 16.23
C GLU A 95 -1.19 5.23 17.20
N ARG A 96 -0.46 4.84 18.25
CA ARG A 96 -1.00 3.93 19.26
C ARG A 96 -2.23 4.54 19.97
N LEU A 97 -2.20 5.83 20.26
CA LEU A 97 -3.36 6.55 20.81
C LEU A 97 -4.54 6.54 19.84
N ARG A 98 -4.32 6.84 18.55
CA ARG A 98 -5.38 6.78 17.53
C ARG A 98 -5.96 5.37 17.42
N ASN A 99 -5.13 4.33 17.48
CA ASN A 99 -5.59 2.94 17.46
C ASN A 99 -6.41 2.62 18.72
N ARG A 100 -6.00 3.12 19.89
CA ARG A 100 -6.78 3.03 21.12
C ARG A 100 -8.17 3.66 20.99
N LEU A 101 -8.24 4.87 20.45
CA LEU A 101 -9.51 5.57 20.21
C LEU A 101 -10.41 4.85 19.17
N ALA A 102 -9.82 4.02 18.31
CA ALA A 102 -10.56 3.20 17.34
C ALA A 102 -11.02 1.84 17.90
N GLY A 103 -10.91 1.62 19.22
CA GLY A 103 -11.35 0.40 19.89
C GLY A 103 -10.32 -0.74 19.89
N PHE A 104 -9.06 -0.46 19.54
CA PHE A 104 -7.97 -1.43 19.66
C PHE A 104 -7.15 -1.16 20.93
N SER A 105 -6.22 -2.05 21.28
CA SER A 105 -5.23 -1.78 22.34
C SER A 105 -4.15 -0.79 21.86
N TRP A 106 -3.10 -0.55 22.66
CA TRP A 106 -1.92 0.25 22.27
C TRP A 106 -1.02 -0.43 21.22
N VAL A 107 -1.64 -0.91 20.14
CA VAL A 107 -1.01 -1.71 19.10
C VAL A 107 -0.48 -0.84 17.96
N SER A 108 0.52 -1.36 17.25
CA SER A 108 0.97 -0.82 15.97
C SER A 108 -0.09 -0.96 14.87
N ARG A 109 0.09 -0.27 13.74
CA ARG A 109 -0.77 -0.45 12.56
C ARG A 109 -0.69 -1.87 12.00
N CYS A 110 0.50 -2.48 12.00
CA CYS A 110 0.68 -3.84 11.48
C CYS A 110 -0.06 -4.88 12.33
N GLU A 111 0.04 -4.79 13.66
CA GLU A 111 -0.70 -5.67 14.57
C GLU A 111 -2.21 -5.48 14.45
N ARG A 112 -2.68 -4.22 14.38
CA ARG A 112 -4.10 -3.93 14.14
C ARG A 112 -4.60 -4.57 12.84
N GLU A 113 -3.84 -4.44 11.76
CA GLU A 113 -4.21 -5.06 10.49
C GLU A 113 -4.21 -6.59 10.58
N ALA A 114 -3.24 -7.18 11.28
CA ALA A 114 -3.16 -8.63 11.48
C ALA A 114 -4.39 -9.19 12.23
N VAL A 115 -4.78 -8.55 13.33
CA VAL A 115 -5.98 -8.91 14.10
C VAL A 115 -7.23 -8.79 13.24
N LEU A 116 -7.30 -7.77 12.39
CA LEU A 116 -8.42 -7.60 11.48
C LEU A 116 -8.46 -8.69 10.41
N LEU A 117 -7.32 -9.07 9.83
CA LEU A 117 -7.23 -10.19 8.88
C LEU A 117 -7.63 -11.53 9.53
N GLN A 118 -7.28 -11.77 10.79
CA GLN A 118 -7.74 -12.93 11.55
C GLN A 118 -9.26 -12.97 11.65
N GLN A 119 -9.87 -11.84 12.01
CA GLN A 119 -11.33 -11.73 12.15
C GLN A 119 -12.05 -11.90 10.81
N LEU A 120 -11.50 -11.35 9.73
CA LEU A 120 -12.05 -11.51 8.38
C LEU A 120 -11.95 -12.97 7.92
N ALA A 121 -10.83 -13.64 8.18
CA ALA A 121 -10.67 -15.07 7.88
C ALA A 121 -11.68 -15.93 8.64
N ALA A 122 -11.87 -15.68 9.94
CA ALA A 122 -12.86 -16.37 10.76
C ALA A 122 -14.30 -16.14 10.27
N ALA A 123 -14.58 -14.98 9.68
CA ALA A 123 -15.88 -14.66 9.07
C ALA A 123 -16.02 -15.16 7.61
N GLY A 124 -15.02 -15.83 7.05
CA GLY A 124 -15.03 -16.28 5.65
C GLY A 124 -15.07 -15.13 4.63
N LEU A 125 -14.57 -13.95 5.00
CA LEU A 125 -14.61 -12.75 4.18
C LEU A 125 -13.37 -12.62 3.28
N PRO A 126 -13.49 -11.94 2.13
CA PRO A 126 -12.43 -11.84 1.13
C PRO A 126 -11.28 -10.93 1.59
N ALA A 127 -10.28 -11.53 2.24
CA ALA A 127 -9.06 -10.87 2.72
C ALA A 127 -7.83 -11.76 2.46
N PRO A 128 -6.63 -11.19 2.34
CA PRO A 128 -5.43 -11.97 2.14
C PRO A 128 -5.08 -12.71 3.44
N ARG A 129 -4.44 -13.88 3.29
CA ARG A 129 -4.13 -14.73 4.42
C ARG A 129 -2.93 -14.17 5.18
N TRP A 130 -3.12 -13.81 6.45
CA TRP A 130 -2.02 -13.42 7.32
C TRP A 130 -1.15 -14.65 7.65
N ALA A 131 0.17 -14.45 7.75
CA ALA A 131 1.11 -15.52 8.02
C ALA A 131 1.88 -15.31 9.33
N ALA A 132 2.32 -14.07 9.59
CA ALA A 132 2.92 -13.69 10.87
C ALA A 132 2.80 -12.19 11.11
N HIS A 133 2.87 -11.76 12.35
CA HIS A 133 3.05 -10.35 12.70
C HIS A 133 3.84 -10.23 14.01
N GLY A 134 4.39 -9.04 14.25
CA GLY A 134 5.20 -8.86 15.44
C GLY A 134 5.83 -7.48 15.55
N THR A 135 6.56 -7.30 16.65
CA THR A 135 7.34 -6.09 16.92
C THR A 135 8.75 -6.45 17.34
N HIS A 136 9.71 -5.59 17.05
CA HIS A 136 11.08 -5.70 17.54
C HIS A 136 11.76 -4.34 17.47
N ASN A 137 12.43 -3.90 18.55
CA ASN A 137 13.20 -2.64 18.59
C ASN A 137 12.42 -1.41 18.07
N GLY A 138 11.15 -1.28 18.48
CA GLY A 138 10.29 -0.16 18.07
C GLY A 138 9.77 -0.20 16.63
N ARG A 139 10.09 -1.28 15.89
CA ARG A 139 9.54 -1.60 14.56
C ARG A 139 8.39 -2.58 14.71
N ALA A 140 7.47 -2.58 13.75
CA ALA A 140 6.43 -3.60 13.62
C ALA A 140 6.42 -4.17 12.21
N PHE A 141 5.86 -5.36 12.06
CA PHE A 141 5.61 -5.95 10.75
C PHE A 141 4.34 -6.79 10.71
N LEU A 142 3.84 -6.97 9.49
CA LEU A 142 2.80 -7.92 9.13
C LEU A 142 3.24 -8.63 7.84
N LEU A 143 3.32 -9.95 7.90
CA LEU A 143 3.57 -10.84 6.78
C LEU A 143 2.26 -11.46 6.32
N VAL A 144 2.00 -11.36 5.02
CA VAL A 144 0.76 -11.83 4.37
C VAL A 144 1.13 -12.68 3.16
N GLU A 145 0.46 -13.81 2.97
CA GLU A 145 0.69 -14.69 1.82
C GLU A 145 0.28 -13.99 0.50
N ASP A 146 1.03 -14.21 -0.58
CA ASP A 146 0.67 -13.76 -1.93
C ASP A 146 -0.63 -14.45 -2.41
N VAL A 147 -1.52 -13.69 -3.05
CA VAL A 147 -2.81 -14.19 -3.53
C VAL A 147 -2.61 -14.79 -4.92
N ALA A 148 -2.39 -16.11 -4.96
CA ALA A 148 -1.98 -16.81 -6.16
C ALA A 148 -2.88 -16.54 -7.39
N GLY A 149 -2.23 -16.16 -8.48
CA GLY A 149 -2.87 -15.91 -9.77
C GLY A 149 -3.79 -14.68 -9.81
N ALA A 150 -3.87 -13.90 -8.73
CA ALA A 150 -4.71 -12.72 -8.71
C ALA A 150 -4.00 -11.49 -9.30
N THR A 151 -4.78 -10.60 -9.90
CA THR A 151 -4.35 -9.33 -10.48
C THR A 151 -5.21 -8.21 -9.90
N ASP A 152 -4.69 -6.98 -9.82
CA ASP A 152 -5.53 -5.86 -9.40
C ASP A 152 -6.66 -5.60 -10.42
N LEU A 153 -7.78 -5.07 -9.94
CA LEU A 153 -9.04 -4.92 -10.69
C LEU A 153 -8.84 -4.07 -11.95
N ARG A 154 -7.95 -3.07 -11.91
CA ARG A 154 -7.68 -2.23 -13.09
C ARG A 154 -7.06 -3.06 -14.19
N ARG A 155 -6.00 -3.83 -13.89
CA ARG A 155 -5.36 -4.72 -14.83
C ARG A 155 -6.30 -5.83 -15.33
N PHE A 156 -7.16 -6.37 -14.47
CA PHE A 156 -8.21 -7.31 -14.90
C PHE A 156 -9.16 -6.69 -15.93
N LEU A 157 -9.57 -5.43 -15.74
CA LEU A 157 -10.49 -4.73 -16.64
C LEU A 157 -9.82 -4.18 -17.91
N SER A 158 -8.52 -3.89 -17.87
CA SER A 158 -7.72 -3.50 -19.03
C SER A 158 -7.48 -4.65 -20.01
N ASP A 159 -7.63 -5.90 -19.58
CA ASP A 159 -7.42 -7.08 -20.41
C ASP A 159 -8.55 -7.20 -21.45
N GLY A 160 -8.25 -6.79 -22.69
CA GLY A 160 -9.20 -6.81 -23.82
C GLY A 160 -9.68 -8.21 -24.22
N THR A 161 -9.04 -9.28 -23.73
CA THR A 161 -9.48 -10.66 -23.97
C THR A 161 -10.68 -11.06 -23.10
N ARG A 162 -11.05 -10.23 -22.11
CA ARG A 162 -12.17 -10.53 -21.20
C ARG A 162 -13.51 -10.31 -21.86
N SER A 163 -14.30 -11.38 -21.91
CA SER A 163 -15.69 -11.32 -22.39
C SER A 163 -16.53 -10.37 -21.54
N HIS A 164 -17.54 -9.78 -22.17
CA HIS A 164 -18.49 -8.90 -21.48
C HIS A 164 -19.21 -9.62 -20.31
N SER A 165 -19.54 -10.90 -20.47
CA SER A 165 -20.18 -11.70 -19.42
C SER A 165 -19.28 -11.89 -18.19
N HIS A 166 -17.98 -12.12 -18.38
CA HIS A 166 -17.01 -12.20 -17.27
C HIS A 166 -16.91 -10.88 -16.50
N ARG A 167 -16.86 -9.75 -17.21
CA ARG A 167 -16.79 -8.43 -16.56
C ARG A 167 -18.05 -8.13 -15.75
N LEU A 168 -19.23 -8.44 -16.29
CA LEU A 168 -20.49 -8.33 -15.55
C LEU A 168 -20.56 -9.27 -14.33
N ALA A 169 -20.03 -10.49 -14.44
CA ALA A 169 -19.97 -11.43 -13.33
C ALA A 169 -19.08 -10.89 -12.19
N VAL A 170 -17.91 -10.31 -12.52
CA VAL A 170 -17.04 -9.64 -11.53
C VAL A 170 -17.74 -8.46 -10.89
N ALA A 171 -18.44 -7.61 -11.65
CA ALA A 171 -19.20 -6.49 -11.10
C ALA A 171 -20.24 -6.95 -10.05
N VAL A 172 -21.01 -8.00 -10.36
CA VAL A 172 -21.99 -8.60 -9.42
C VAL A 172 -21.29 -9.14 -8.17
N ARG A 173 -20.21 -9.93 -8.35
CA ARG A 173 -19.45 -10.50 -7.22
C ARG A 173 -18.83 -9.42 -6.35
N LEU A 174 -18.33 -8.34 -6.94
CA LEU A 174 -17.75 -7.21 -6.23
C LEU A 174 -18.79 -6.51 -5.35
N GLY A 175 -19.96 -6.22 -5.91
CA GLY A 175 -21.06 -5.66 -5.14
C GLY A 175 -21.45 -6.54 -3.94
N LYS A 176 -21.62 -7.86 -4.18
CA LYS A 176 -21.97 -8.81 -3.12
C LYS A 176 -20.88 -8.94 -2.04
N ALA A 177 -19.61 -8.99 -2.44
CA ALA A 177 -18.47 -9.11 -1.52
C ALA A 177 -18.35 -7.89 -0.60
N ILE A 178 -18.49 -6.67 -1.14
CA ILE A 178 -18.47 -5.44 -0.34
C ILE A 178 -19.68 -5.42 0.62
N ALA A 179 -20.86 -5.86 0.16
CA ALA A 179 -22.04 -5.95 1.01
C ALA A 179 -21.84 -6.93 2.18
N ALA A 180 -21.24 -8.09 1.94
CA ALA A 180 -20.94 -9.08 2.97
C ALA A 180 -19.98 -8.51 4.04
N VAL A 181 -18.92 -7.81 3.63
CA VAL A 181 -18.00 -7.12 4.55
C VAL A 181 -18.74 -6.11 5.42
N HIS A 182 -19.56 -5.23 4.82
CA HIS A 182 -20.32 -4.23 5.55
C HIS A 182 -21.41 -4.83 6.46
N ALA A 183 -22.06 -5.92 6.03
CA ALA A 183 -23.08 -6.63 6.81
C ALA A 183 -22.47 -7.32 8.03
N ALA A 184 -21.25 -7.84 7.91
CA ALA A 184 -20.50 -8.43 9.01
C ALA A 184 -19.91 -7.39 9.99
N GLY A 185 -20.21 -6.10 9.81
CA GLY A 185 -19.77 -5.03 10.71
C GLY A 185 -18.29 -4.66 10.53
N PHE A 186 -17.74 -4.87 9.33
CA PHE A 186 -16.42 -4.36 9.00
C PHE A 186 -16.57 -3.15 8.10
N GLY A 187 -15.99 -2.02 8.51
CA GLY A 187 -15.72 -0.92 7.59
C GLY A 187 -14.79 -1.43 6.48
N THR A 188 -14.92 -0.87 5.29
CA THR A 188 -14.05 -1.27 4.19
C THR A 188 -12.68 -0.58 4.30
N PRO A 189 -11.57 -1.22 3.86
CA PRO A 189 -10.27 -0.58 3.67
C PRO A 189 -10.34 0.68 2.79
N ASP A 190 -9.19 1.30 2.50
CA ASP A 190 -9.06 2.27 1.40
C ASP A 190 -9.47 1.60 0.07
N LEU A 191 -10.79 1.52 -0.20
CA LEU A 191 -11.42 0.73 -1.25
C LEU A 191 -11.19 1.41 -2.60
N THR A 192 -9.95 1.37 -3.06
CA THR A 192 -9.56 1.83 -4.38
C THR A 192 -9.36 0.63 -5.29
N ALA A 193 -9.48 0.83 -6.61
CA ALA A 193 -9.41 -0.25 -7.58
C ALA A 193 -8.12 -1.07 -7.51
N LYS A 194 -6.98 -0.43 -7.17
CA LYS A 194 -5.69 -1.13 -6.98
C LYS A 194 -5.66 -2.07 -5.76
N HIS A 195 -6.56 -1.89 -4.80
CA HIS A 195 -6.66 -2.70 -3.59
C HIS A 195 -7.73 -3.81 -3.70
N VAL A 196 -8.33 -3.98 -4.89
CA VAL A 196 -9.21 -5.10 -5.18
C VAL A 196 -8.45 -6.06 -6.09
N LEU A 197 -8.13 -7.25 -5.60
CA LEU A 197 -7.57 -8.32 -6.40
C LEU A 197 -8.67 -9.20 -6.96
N VAL A 198 -8.50 -9.64 -8.20
CA VAL A 198 -9.38 -10.56 -8.91
C VAL A 198 -8.54 -11.72 -9.42
N ASN A 199 -8.94 -12.94 -9.08
CA ASN A 199 -8.39 -14.12 -9.75
C ASN A 199 -9.11 -14.29 -11.11
N PRO A 200 -8.40 -14.22 -12.25
CA PRO A 200 -9.01 -14.17 -13.57
C PRO A 200 -9.71 -15.47 -13.98
N ASN A 201 -9.36 -16.61 -13.35
CA ASN A 201 -9.90 -17.93 -13.69
C ASN A 201 -11.13 -18.26 -12.84
N THR A 202 -11.11 -17.89 -11.55
CA THR A 202 -12.18 -18.23 -10.59
C THR A 202 -13.12 -17.06 -10.32
N LEU A 203 -12.73 -15.84 -10.71
CA LEU A 203 -13.36 -14.57 -10.35
C LEU A 203 -13.49 -14.38 -8.83
N ALA A 204 -12.61 -15.03 -8.05
CA ALA A 204 -12.51 -14.82 -6.61
C ALA A 204 -11.94 -13.41 -6.36
N LEU A 205 -12.45 -12.76 -5.32
CA LEU A 205 -12.07 -11.41 -4.93
C LEU A 205 -11.26 -11.43 -3.64
N THR A 206 -10.29 -10.54 -3.53
CA THR A 206 -9.56 -10.30 -2.28
C THR A 206 -9.36 -8.80 -2.11
N PHE A 207 -9.81 -8.25 -0.98
CA PHE A 207 -9.58 -6.85 -0.66
C PHE A 207 -8.27 -6.71 0.12
N LEU A 208 -7.48 -5.70 -0.23
CA LEU A 208 -6.21 -5.38 0.41
C LEU A 208 -6.34 -4.12 1.28
N ASP A 209 -5.27 -3.84 2.00
CA ASP A 209 -5.05 -2.60 2.77
C ASP A 209 -6.05 -2.34 3.91
N TRP A 210 -6.24 -3.36 4.76
CA TRP A 210 -7.18 -3.37 5.89
C TRP A 210 -6.74 -2.47 7.06
N GLN A 211 -5.57 -1.84 6.97
CA GLN A 211 -5.00 -1.00 8.03
C GLN A 211 -5.89 0.18 8.49
N SER A 212 -6.81 0.66 7.66
CA SER A 212 -7.72 1.77 8.00
C SER A 212 -9.13 1.32 8.40
N ALA A 213 -9.47 0.05 8.22
CA ALA A 213 -10.81 -0.45 8.46
C ALA A 213 -11.13 -0.48 9.98
N ALA A 214 -12.40 -0.24 10.29
CA ALA A 214 -12.94 -0.24 11.65
C ALA A 214 -13.92 -1.40 11.84
N ARG A 215 -14.19 -1.78 13.09
CA ARG A 215 -15.19 -2.79 13.44
C ARG A 215 -16.41 -2.13 14.08
N GLY A 216 -17.59 -2.67 13.79
CA GLY A 216 -18.88 -2.17 14.25
C GLY A 216 -19.86 -1.91 13.10
N ALA A 217 -21.07 -1.47 13.45
CA ALA A 217 -22.09 -1.15 12.44
C ALA A 217 -21.57 -0.07 11.48
N VAL A 218 -21.51 -0.41 10.18
CA VAL A 218 -21.02 0.53 9.16
C VAL A 218 -22.15 1.47 8.75
N SER A 219 -21.99 2.75 9.05
CA SER A 219 -22.97 3.79 8.69
C SER A 219 -23.14 3.91 7.18
N GLU A 220 -24.32 4.40 6.74
CA GLU A 220 -24.59 4.63 5.31
C GLU A 220 -23.57 5.61 4.68
N ALA A 221 -23.15 6.64 5.43
CA ALA A 221 -22.11 7.56 5.00
C ALA A 221 -20.75 6.87 4.77
N ALA A 222 -20.31 6.00 5.68
CA ALA A 222 -19.06 5.25 5.52
C ALA A 222 -19.14 4.26 4.35
N ARG A 223 -20.30 3.60 4.16
CA ARG A 223 -20.56 2.74 3.00
C ARG A 223 -20.47 3.52 1.69
N ALA A 224 -21.10 4.69 1.64
CA ALA A 224 -21.07 5.56 0.46
C ALA A 224 -19.65 6.09 0.17
N ASP A 225 -18.88 6.44 1.21
CA ASP A 225 -17.50 6.91 1.04
C ASP A 225 -16.59 5.84 0.45
N ALA A 226 -16.70 4.59 0.92
CA ALA A 226 -15.94 3.46 0.37
C ALA A 226 -16.30 3.16 -1.10
N LEU A 227 -17.60 3.11 -1.43
CA LEU A 227 -18.05 2.92 -2.81
C LEU A 227 -17.67 4.09 -3.72
N GLY A 228 -17.66 5.31 -3.17
CA GLY A 228 -17.18 6.52 -3.85
C GLY A 228 -15.68 6.45 -4.18
N ALA A 229 -14.85 6.00 -3.23
CA ALA A 229 -13.41 5.79 -3.45
C ALA A 229 -13.15 4.77 -4.58
N LEU A 230 -13.93 3.68 -4.62
CA LEU A 230 -13.82 2.67 -5.67
C LEU A 230 -14.22 3.25 -7.03
N HIS A 231 -15.33 3.98 -7.06
CA HIS A 231 -15.83 4.63 -8.28
C HIS A 231 -14.81 5.65 -8.82
N ALA A 232 -14.22 6.46 -7.96
CA ALA A 232 -13.26 7.51 -8.33
C ALA A 232 -11.92 6.96 -8.84
N SER A 233 -11.52 5.78 -8.37
CA SER A 233 -10.24 5.15 -8.73
C SER A 233 -10.31 4.22 -9.94
N LEU A 234 -11.51 4.02 -10.50
CA LEU A 234 -11.71 3.34 -11.79
C LEU A 234 -11.88 4.38 -12.89
N ALA A 235 -11.03 4.35 -13.92
CA ALA A 235 -11.24 5.15 -15.12
C ALA A 235 -12.50 4.70 -15.88
N GLU A 236 -13.17 5.62 -16.57
CA GLU A 236 -14.38 5.30 -17.34
C GLU A 236 -14.10 4.30 -18.45
N ALA A 237 -12.93 4.40 -19.11
CA ALA A 237 -12.47 3.45 -20.12
C ALA A 237 -12.29 2.01 -19.60
N LEU A 238 -12.07 1.82 -18.29
CA LEU A 238 -11.91 0.49 -17.70
C LEU A 238 -13.24 -0.14 -17.30
N ALA A 239 -14.18 0.66 -16.78
CA ALA A 239 -15.47 0.18 -16.28
C ALA A 239 -16.60 1.04 -16.80
N ALA A 240 -17.39 0.48 -17.73
CA ALA A 240 -18.52 1.14 -18.33
C ALA A 240 -19.62 1.45 -17.29
N PRO A 241 -20.45 2.47 -17.49
CA PRO A 241 -21.53 2.82 -16.55
C PRO A 241 -22.43 1.65 -16.18
N ARG A 242 -22.72 0.74 -17.13
CA ARG A 242 -23.54 -0.46 -16.89
C ARG A 242 -22.93 -1.39 -15.84
N GLU A 243 -21.62 -1.59 -15.86
CA GLU A 243 -20.91 -2.46 -14.91
C GLU A 243 -20.93 -1.86 -13.50
N ARG A 244 -20.71 -0.54 -13.41
CA ARG A 244 -20.77 0.20 -12.13
C ARG A 244 -22.16 0.13 -11.52
N VAL A 245 -23.21 0.35 -12.32
CA VAL A 245 -24.62 0.22 -11.89
C VAL A 245 -24.93 -1.22 -11.48
N ARG A 246 -24.42 -2.22 -12.21
CA ARG A 246 -24.62 -3.63 -11.87
C ARG A 246 -24.00 -4.00 -10.53
N ALA A 247 -22.78 -3.53 -10.23
CA ALA A 247 -22.15 -3.72 -8.94
C ALA A 247 -22.95 -3.05 -7.81
N LEU A 248 -23.39 -1.81 -8.00
CA LEU A 248 -24.19 -1.10 -7.01
C LEU A 248 -25.55 -1.78 -6.76
N LYS A 249 -26.21 -2.28 -7.81
CA LYS A 249 -27.46 -3.04 -7.67
C LYS A 249 -27.23 -4.31 -6.84
N ALA A 250 -26.23 -5.11 -7.18
CA ALA A 250 -25.89 -6.34 -6.48
C ALA A 250 -25.53 -6.09 -5.00
N TYR A 251 -24.79 -5.01 -4.72
CA TYR A 251 -24.47 -4.56 -3.36
C TYR A 251 -25.73 -4.30 -2.53
N ARG A 252 -26.69 -3.56 -3.09
CA ARG A 252 -27.92 -3.19 -2.37
C ARG A 252 -28.86 -4.37 -2.16
N GLU A 253 -28.95 -5.26 -3.14
CA GLU A 253 -29.73 -6.50 -3.03
C GLU A 253 -29.16 -7.37 -1.90
N ALA A 254 -27.85 -7.59 -1.86
CA ALA A 254 -27.20 -8.37 -0.81
C ALA A 254 -27.36 -7.76 0.59
N LEU A 255 -27.25 -6.43 0.72
CA LEU A 255 -27.49 -5.76 2.01
C LEU A 255 -28.93 -5.91 2.50
N ARG A 256 -29.92 -5.85 1.61
CA ARG A 256 -31.33 -6.04 1.99
C ARG A 256 -31.56 -7.44 2.54
N LEU A 257 -31.02 -8.46 1.86
CA LEU A 257 -31.11 -9.86 2.29
C LEU A 257 -30.42 -10.09 3.64
N SER A 258 -29.36 -9.35 3.95
CA SER A 258 -28.63 -9.46 5.22
C SER A 258 -29.34 -8.74 6.37
N GLY A 259 -30.06 -7.65 6.09
CA GLY A 259 -30.77 -6.86 7.11
C GLY A 259 -32.16 -7.40 7.50
N SER A 260 -32.75 -8.29 6.68
CA SER A 260 -34.02 -8.96 7.00
C SER A 260 -33.88 -10.13 7.97
N GLY A 261 -32.65 -10.58 8.23
CA GLY A 261 -32.38 -11.51 9.31
C GLY A 261 -32.20 -10.72 10.59
N GLU A 262 -33.26 -10.57 11.38
CA GLU A 262 -33.12 -10.05 12.74
C GLU A 262 -31.99 -10.81 13.45
N PRO A 263 -31.12 -10.12 14.20
CA PRO A 263 -30.18 -10.78 15.05
C PRO A 263 -31.00 -11.53 16.11
N HIS A 264 -31.09 -12.86 15.95
CA HIS A 264 -31.53 -13.81 16.96
C HIS A 264 -30.52 -13.79 18.12
N THR A 265 -30.37 -12.62 18.76
CA THR A 265 -29.76 -12.51 20.06
C THR A 265 -30.76 -13.15 21.00
N SER A 266 -30.50 -14.42 21.28
CA SER A 266 -30.98 -15.13 22.45
C SER A 266 -30.54 -14.34 23.69
N ARG A 267 -31.24 -13.24 23.99
CA ARG A 267 -31.17 -12.49 25.23
C ARG A 267 -32.40 -12.88 26.05
N ARG A 268 -32.51 -14.19 26.30
CA ARG A 268 -33.45 -14.75 27.27
C ARG A 268 -32.90 -14.41 28.65
N GLY A 269 -33.41 -13.35 29.27
CA GLY A 269 -32.92 -12.91 30.57
C GLY A 269 -33.63 -11.67 31.11
N ALA A 270 -34.90 -11.86 31.51
CA ALA A 270 -35.60 -11.19 32.59
C ALA A 270 -35.42 -9.67 32.80
N ARG A 271 -36.48 -8.90 32.52
CA ARG A 271 -37.18 -8.09 33.53
C ARG A 271 -38.52 -7.57 33.00
N LEU A 272 -39.58 -7.98 33.69
CA LEU A 272 -40.93 -7.44 33.61
C LEU A 272 -40.94 -6.05 34.25
N SER A 273 -41.36 -5.03 33.50
CA SER A 273 -42.00 -3.83 34.08
C SER A 273 -42.62 -2.93 32.99
N ASN A 274 -43.96 -2.88 33.03
CA ASN A 274 -44.97 -1.89 32.59
C ASN A 274 -44.84 -1.07 31.29
N PRO A 275 -45.90 -1.06 30.44
CA PRO A 275 -45.98 -0.20 29.26
C PRO A 275 -46.49 1.20 29.62
N ALA A 276 -45.74 2.23 29.22
CA ALA A 276 -46.23 3.60 29.12
C ALA A 276 -46.81 3.87 27.72
N PRO A 277 -47.82 4.74 27.57
CA PRO A 277 -48.49 4.99 26.29
C PRO A 277 -47.52 5.64 25.29
N SER A 278 -47.36 4.99 24.14
CA SER A 278 -46.46 5.41 23.06
C SER A 278 -47.04 6.62 22.31
N PRO A 279 -46.23 7.66 22.01
CA PRO A 279 -46.64 8.74 21.12
C PRO A 279 -46.80 8.19 19.70
N SER A 280 -47.89 8.58 19.03
CA SER A 280 -48.21 8.24 17.65
C SER A 280 -47.16 8.80 16.69
N LEU A 281 -46.12 8.01 16.42
CA LEU A 281 -45.17 8.26 15.35
C LEU A 281 -45.87 8.03 14.02
N SER A 282 -46.28 9.12 13.39
CA SER A 282 -46.61 9.18 11.97
C SER A 282 -45.35 8.85 11.16
N GLU A 283 -45.10 7.54 10.99
CA GLU A 283 -44.06 7.02 10.10
C GLU A 283 -44.31 7.53 8.68
N THR A 284 -43.54 8.54 8.29
CA THR A 284 -43.47 9.00 6.91
C THR A 284 -42.82 7.91 6.07
N VAL A 285 -43.66 7.09 5.43
CA VAL A 285 -43.27 6.03 4.48
C VAL A 285 -42.43 6.65 3.36
N THR A 286 -41.12 6.64 3.54
CA THR A 286 -40.20 7.20 2.55
C THR A 286 -40.06 6.19 1.41
N HIS A 287 -40.60 6.52 0.23
CA HIS A 287 -40.60 5.62 -0.92
C HIS A 287 -39.19 5.05 -1.24
N PRO A 288 -39.06 3.74 -1.49
CA PRO A 288 -37.78 3.06 -1.76
C PRO A 288 -36.95 3.70 -2.89
N ARG A 289 -37.62 4.30 -3.89
CA ARG A 289 -36.97 5.01 -5.01
C ARG A 289 -36.25 6.29 -4.55
N LYS A 290 -36.83 7.05 -3.62
CA LYS A 290 -36.20 8.29 -3.09
C LYS A 290 -34.95 7.96 -2.29
N ARG A 291 -35.03 6.96 -1.38
CA ARG A 291 -33.87 6.45 -0.63
C ARG A 291 -32.78 5.94 -1.56
N ALA A 292 -33.17 5.26 -2.64
CA ALA A 292 -32.22 4.77 -3.64
C ALA A 292 -31.43 5.87 -4.35
N SER A 293 -32.11 6.96 -4.71
CA SER A 293 -31.47 8.12 -5.32
C SER A 293 -30.52 8.82 -4.34
N ALA A 294 -30.95 9.00 -3.08
CA ALA A 294 -30.13 9.65 -2.05
C ALA A 294 -28.79 8.93 -1.82
N PHE A 295 -28.80 7.60 -1.66
CA PHE A 295 -27.57 6.84 -1.47
C PHE A 295 -26.63 6.92 -2.69
N ALA A 296 -27.18 6.86 -3.90
CA ALA A 296 -26.38 7.03 -5.12
C ALA A 296 -25.74 8.42 -5.20
N GLN A 297 -26.48 9.47 -4.83
CA GLN A 297 -25.93 10.83 -4.75
C GLN A 297 -24.81 10.95 -3.71
N MET A 298 -24.93 10.27 -2.56
CA MET A 298 -23.86 10.23 -1.57
C MET A 298 -22.58 9.59 -2.13
N ILE A 299 -22.72 8.48 -2.87
CA ILE A 299 -21.58 7.83 -3.55
C ILE A 299 -20.92 8.76 -4.55
N LEU A 300 -21.72 9.46 -5.38
CA LEU A 300 -21.18 10.38 -6.39
C LEU A 300 -20.45 11.57 -5.75
N ARG A 301 -21.01 12.15 -4.69
CA ARG A 301 -20.33 13.21 -3.92
C ARG A 301 -19.03 12.72 -3.30
N ALA A 302 -19.02 11.52 -2.72
CA ALA A 302 -17.79 10.92 -2.20
C ALA A 302 -16.78 10.67 -3.31
N ALA A 303 -17.20 10.17 -4.47
CA ALA A 303 -16.33 9.93 -5.61
C ALA A 303 -15.68 11.22 -6.11
N GLU A 304 -16.43 12.31 -6.20
CA GLU A 304 -15.88 13.63 -6.55
C GLU A 304 -14.83 14.10 -5.53
N ARG A 305 -15.08 13.95 -4.22
CA ARG A 305 -14.06 14.28 -3.21
C ARG A 305 -12.80 13.42 -3.35
N HIS A 306 -12.96 12.13 -3.68
CA HIS A 306 -11.84 11.21 -3.85
C HIS A 306 -11.06 11.46 -5.14
N SER A 307 -11.72 11.87 -6.24
CA SER A 307 -11.07 12.17 -7.53
C SER A 307 -10.04 13.30 -7.43
N GLN A 308 -10.26 14.25 -6.51
CA GLN A 308 -9.33 15.35 -6.25
C GLN A 308 -8.05 14.90 -5.54
N ARG A 309 -8.04 13.73 -4.90
CA ARG A 309 -6.86 13.20 -4.20
C ARG A 309 -5.78 12.82 -5.21
N ARG A 310 -4.55 13.29 -4.95
CA ARG A 310 -3.38 12.97 -5.79
C ARG A 310 -3.22 11.46 -6.00
N SER A 311 -3.37 10.65 -4.96
CA SER A 311 -3.21 9.20 -5.04
C SER A 311 -4.26 8.50 -5.91
N VAL A 312 -5.43 9.11 -6.10
CA VAL A 312 -6.47 8.61 -7.02
C VAL A 312 -6.14 9.05 -8.44
N ARG A 313 -5.74 10.31 -8.66
CA ARG A 313 -5.25 10.78 -9.96
C ARG A 313 -4.04 9.98 -10.46
N ASP A 314 -3.14 9.60 -9.56
CA ASP A 314 -2.00 8.72 -9.86
C ASP A 314 -2.44 7.33 -10.32
N GLN A 315 -3.58 6.82 -9.85
CA GLN A 315 -4.12 5.51 -10.25
C GLN A 315 -4.85 5.54 -11.58
N LEU A 316 -5.35 6.71 -11.98
CA LEU A 316 -6.04 6.94 -13.24
C LEU A 316 -5.09 7.19 -14.41
N GLN A 317 -3.78 7.38 -14.15
CA GLN A 317 -2.80 7.43 -15.22
C GLN A 317 -2.81 6.10 -15.98
N PRO A 318 -2.68 6.13 -17.33
CA PRO A 318 -2.53 4.92 -18.12
C PRO A 318 -1.43 4.04 -17.54
N VAL A 319 -1.71 2.74 -17.43
CA VAL A 319 -0.66 1.78 -17.10
C VAL A 319 0.20 1.68 -18.35
N THR A 320 1.44 2.18 -18.29
CA THR A 320 2.41 2.00 -19.36
C THR A 320 2.84 0.52 -19.38
N ASP A 321 3.07 -0.03 -20.57
CA ASP A 321 3.58 -1.40 -20.72
C ASP A 321 5.04 -1.54 -20.26
N GLU A 322 5.71 -0.42 -20.00
CA GLU A 322 7.05 -0.41 -19.44
C GLU A 322 7.07 -1.12 -18.09
N LYS A 323 8.05 -2.02 -17.94
CA LYS A 323 8.26 -2.72 -16.67
C LYS A 323 8.47 -1.65 -15.60
N PRO A 324 7.60 -1.56 -14.57
CA PRO A 324 7.76 -0.57 -13.54
C PRO A 324 9.13 -0.74 -12.90
N GLN A 325 9.86 0.35 -12.75
CA GLN A 325 11.14 0.33 -12.05
C GLN A 325 10.92 -0.27 -10.66
N ARG A 326 11.71 -1.30 -10.36
CA ARG A 326 11.67 -2.01 -9.07
C ARG A 326 12.78 -1.49 -8.19
N LEU A 327 12.59 -1.56 -6.88
CA LEU A 327 13.59 -1.16 -5.90
C LEU A 327 13.78 -2.27 -4.87
N VAL A 328 14.99 -2.38 -4.32
CA VAL A 328 15.38 -3.32 -3.28
C VAL A 328 16.11 -2.53 -2.20
N TRP A 329 15.74 -2.75 -0.94
CA TRP A 329 16.46 -2.17 0.19
C TRP A 329 17.61 -3.07 0.62
N LEU A 330 18.78 -2.47 0.86
CA LEU A 330 19.99 -3.10 1.39
C LEU A 330 20.42 -2.42 2.70
N ALA A 331 21.19 -3.15 3.52
CA ALA A 331 21.76 -2.71 4.80
C ALA A 331 20.79 -1.91 5.69
N GLY A 332 19.71 -2.57 6.13
CA GLY A 332 18.74 -1.93 7.03
C GLY A 332 18.14 -0.65 6.46
N GLU A 333 17.91 -0.62 5.14
CA GLU A 333 17.32 0.49 4.38
C GLU A 333 18.19 1.74 4.25
N ALA A 334 19.48 1.64 4.59
CA ALA A 334 20.42 2.70 4.27
C ALA A 334 20.47 2.95 2.75
N VAL A 335 20.36 1.87 1.96
CA VAL A 335 20.53 1.87 0.51
C VAL A 335 19.29 1.32 -0.18
N CYS A 336 18.77 2.03 -1.18
CA CYS A 336 17.73 1.60 -2.11
C CYS A 336 18.34 1.49 -3.52
N VAL A 337 18.21 0.34 -4.16
CA VAL A 337 18.83 0.04 -5.46
C VAL A 337 17.84 -0.63 -6.40
N VAL A 338 18.01 -0.48 -7.71
CA VAL A 338 17.27 -1.32 -8.67
C VAL A 338 17.80 -2.77 -8.62
N PRO A 339 16.96 -3.79 -8.89
CA PRO A 339 17.36 -5.20 -8.76
C PRO A 339 18.62 -5.58 -9.55
N GLU A 340 18.79 -5.05 -10.75
CA GLU A 340 19.94 -5.32 -11.62
C GLU A 340 21.25 -4.84 -11.00
N ILE A 341 21.17 -3.76 -10.22
CA ILE A 341 22.31 -3.14 -9.54
C ILE A 341 22.55 -3.77 -8.17
N ALA A 342 21.51 -4.32 -7.53
CA ALA A 342 21.60 -4.94 -6.21
C ALA A 342 22.60 -6.11 -6.17
N ALA A 343 22.70 -6.90 -7.24
CA ALA A 343 23.64 -8.02 -7.33
C ALA A 343 25.11 -7.58 -7.35
N ALA A 344 25.39 -6.43 -7.95
CA ALA A 344 26.73 -5.84 -8.05
C ALA A 344 27.03 -4.85 -6.90
N TRP A 345 26.10 -4.67 -5.96
CA TRP A 345 26.28 -3.71 -4.88
C TRP A 345 27.37 -4.17 -3.89
N PRO A 346 28.25 -3.26 -3.42
CA PRO A 346 29.31 -3.62 -2.49
C PRO A 346 28.80 -4.32 -1.22
N ARG A 347 29.66 -5.16 -0.63
CA ARG A 347 29.43 -5.77 0.69
C ARG A 347 30.63 -5.40 1.58
N PRO A 348 30.43 -4.60 2.64
CA PRO A 348 29.15 -4.08 3.15
C PRO A 348 28.50 -3.05 2.21
N ALA A 349 27.16 -2.96 2.23
CA ALA A 349 26.43 -2.06 1.32
C ALA A 349 26.63 -0.57 1.65
N VAL A 350 27.03 -0.26 2.88
CA VAL A 350 27.46 1.08 3.30
C VAL A 350 28.98 1.13 3.13
N ALA A 351 29.44 1.56 1.96
CA ALA A 351 30.86 1.63 1.62
C ALA A 351 31.17 2.83 0.70
N PRO A 352 32.45 3.25 0.61
CA PRO A 352 32.90 4.14 -0.46
C PRO A 352 32.63 3.56 -1.86
N PRO A 353 32.42 4.41 -2.89
CA PRO A 353 32.39 5.87 -2.83
C PRO A 353 31.03 6.46 -2.39
N PHE A 354 30.03 5.61 -2.13
CA PHE A 354 28.65 6.04 -1.84
C PHE A 354 28.50 6.71 -0.47
N TYR A 355 29.26 6.24 0.52
CA TYR A 355 29.33 6.79 1.87
C TYR A 355 30.79 7.06 2.28
N GLY A 356 30.97 7.86 3.33
CA GLY A 356 32.28 8.19 3.87
C GLY A 356 33.02 9.31 3.14
N PHE A 357 34.34 9.30 3.23
CA PHE A 357 35.19 10.43 2.83
C PHE A 357 35.28 10.64 1.31
N GLY A 358 35.18 11.90 0.92
CA GLY A 358 35.50 12.41 -0.40
C GLY A 358 34.71 13.70 -0.70
N PRO A 359 34.91 14.32 -1.87
CA PRO A 359 34.21 15.56 -2.20
C PRO A 359 32.69 15.35 -2.24
N ASP A 360 31.97 16.20 -1.52
CA ASP A 360 30.55 16.41 -1.69
C ASP A 360 30.26 16.93 -3.11
N GLY A 361 29.08 16.61 -3.63
CA GLY A 361 28.62 17.06 -4.94
C GLY A 361 28.47 15.92 -5.95
N ALA A 362 28.54 16.29 -7.23
CA ALA A 362 28.38 15.39 -8.35
C ALA A 362 29.74 14.86 -8.82
N SER A 363 29.85 13.55 -8.98
CA SER A 363 31.00 12.89 -9.58
C SER A 363 30.53 11.89 -10.63
N ARG A 364 31.30 11.74 -11.71
CA ARG A 364 31.06 10.67 -12.68
C ARG A 364 31.80 9.43 -12.21
N VAL A 365 31.09 8.31 -12.15
CA VAL A 365 31.65 7.03 -11.74
C VAL A 365 31.17 5.95 -12.71
N ARG A 366 32.05 5.00 -13.01
CA ARG A 366 31.65 3.78 -13.73
C ARG A 366 31.22 2.75 -12.69
N PHE A 367 29.96 2.32 -12.75
CA PHE A 367 29.41 1.37 -11.79
C PHE A 367 28.58 0.30 -12.49
N ALA A 368 28.84 -0.98 -12.16
CA ALA A 368 28.24 -2.13 -12.84
C ALA A 368 28.33 -2.04 -14.38
N GLY A 369 29.47 -1.56 -14.89
CA GLY A 369 29.72 -1.38 -16.33
C GLY A 369 29.03 -0.18 -16.99
N ARG A 370 28.29 0.65 -16.22
CA ARG A 370 27.55 1.81 -16.73
C ARG A 370 28.23 3.12 -16.38
N GLU A 371 28.09 4.12 -17.24
CA GLU A 371 28.51 5.50 -16.98
C GLU A 371 27.45 6.24 -16.16
N THR A 372 27.76 6.56 -14.91
CA THR A 372 26.78 7.06 -13.94
C THR A 372 27.22 8.36 -13.30
N VAL A 373 26.24 9.10 -12.78
CA VAL A 373 26.44 10.28 -11.96
C VAL A 373 26.11 9.92 -10.52
N LEU A 374 27.10 10.04 -9.65
CA LEU A 374 26.96 9.93 -8.20
C LEU A 374 26.87 11.32 -7.60
N LEU A 375 25.68 11.66 -7.10
CA LEU A 375 25.45 12.80 -6.23
C LEU A 375 25.61 12.33 -4.79
N ARG A 376 26.46 12.97 -3.99
CA ARG A 376 26.58 12.67 -2.57
C ARG A 376 26.77 13.92 -1.72
N GLY A 377 26.47 13.79 -0.44
CA GLY A 377 26.75 14.85 0.51
C GLY A 377 26.50 14.46 1.95
N VAL A 378 26.90 15.36 2.85
CA VAL A 378 26.49 15.35 4.25
C VAL A 378 25.46 16.44 4.48
N THR A 379 24.44 16.16 5.29
CA THR A 379 23.46 17.17 5.69
C THR A 379 23.31 17.21 7.19
N THR A 380 23.47 18.42 7.73
CA THR A 380 23.22 18.75 9.14
C THR A 380 21.88 19.47 9.22
N ALA A 381 20.84 18.80 9.72
CA ALA A 381 19.47 19.35 9.73
C ALA A 381 18.73 19.02 11.04
N PRO A 382 19.23 19.50 12.20
CA PRO A 382 18.66 19.16 13.51
C PRO A 382 17.19 19.59 13.63
N LEU A 383 16.86 20.82 13.20
CA LEU A 383 15.50 21.36 13.30
C LEU A 383 14.51 20.59 12.42
N ASP A 384 14.89 20.25 11.18
CA ASP A 384 14.04 19.46 10.29
C ASP A 384 13.78 18.06 10.83
N ARG A 385 14.76 17.47 11.53
CA ARG A 385 14.60 16.16 12.19
C ARG A 385 13.66 16.24 13.37
N VAL A 386 13.81 17.23 14.25
CA VAL A 386 12.87 17.45 15.36
C VAL A 386 11.46 17.67 14.81
N ARG A 387 11.32 18.49 13.76
CA ARG A 387 10.02 18.72 13.10
C ARG A 387 9.46 17.47 12.43
N ALA A 388 10.29 16.61 11.87
CA ALA A 388 9.87 15.34 11.29
C ALA A 388 9.40 14.38 12.39
N TRP A 389 10.18 14.23 13.46
CA TRP A 389 9.85 13.44 14.64
C TRP A 389 8.53 13.88 15.29
N LEU A 390 8.33 15.19 15.52
CA LEU A 390 7.08 15.74 16.06
C LEU A 390 5.84 15.40 15.20
N ARG A 391 6.06 15.32 13.88
CA ARG A 391 5.04 14.92 12.89
C ARG A 391 4.93 13.41 12.71
N ALA A 392 5.66 12.61 13.49
CA ALA A 392 5.79 11.16 13.32
C ALA A 392 6.11 10.79 11.85
N SER A 393 6.92 11.62 11.21
CA SER A 393 7.32 11.48 9.82
C SER A 393 8.83 11.27 9.75
N PRO A 394 9.33 10.44 8.82
CA PRO A 394 10.75 10.25 8.62
C PRO A 394 11.37 11.50 8.00
N TRP A 395 12.51 11.91 8.52
CA TRP A 395 13.34 12.92 7.87
C TRP A 395 13.94 12.34 6.57
N ARG A 396 14.12 13.21 5.56
CA ARG A 396 14.67 12.82 4.26
C ARG A 396 15.82 13.73 3.89
N SER A 397 16.92 13.13 3.47
CA SER A 397 18.04 13.84 2.90
C SER A 397 17.73 14.37 1.49
N PRO A 398 18.54 15.31 0.97
CA PRO A 398 18.51 15.70 -0.44
C PRO A 398 18.65 14.50 -1.39
N GLY A 399 19.53 13.55 -1.12
CA GLY A 399 19.74 12.34 -1.95
C GLY A 399 18.49 11.48 -2.10
N VAL A 400 17.80 11.20 -0.99
CA VAL A 400 16.52 10.47 -1.01
C VAL A 400 15.45 11.25 -1.76
N THR A 401 15.47 12.58 -1.66
CA THR A 401 14.52 13.43 -2.40
C THR A 401 14.77 13.35 -3.90
N VAL A 402 16.03 13.42 -4.35
CA VAL A 402 16.41 13.25 -5.76
C VAL A 402 16.01 11.87 -6.26
N GLY A 403 16.38 10.80 -5.53
CA GLY A 403 16.02 9.43 -5.89
C GLY A 403 14.51 9.27 -6.06
N ARG A 404 13.72 9.80 -5.13
CA ARG A 404 12.26 9.79 -5.22
C ARG A 404 11.73 10.54 -6.45
N VAL A 405 12.29 11.70 -6.78
CA VAL A 405 11.85 12.47 -7.96
C VAL A 405 12.14 11.69 -9.24
N LEU A 406 13.36 11.19 -9.42
CA LEU A 406 13.74 10.42 -10.61
C LEU A 406 12.89 9.14 -10.76
N PHE A 407 12.66 8.43 -9.67
CA PHE A 407 11.78 7.26 -9.66
C PHE A 407 10.35 7.60 -10.11
N HIS A 408 9.79 8.72 -9.63
CA HIS A 408 8.47 9.15 -10.05
C HIS A 408 8.45 9.55 -11.52
N LEU A 409 9.42 10.31 -12.01
CA LEU A 409 9.49 10.72 -13.42
C LEU A 409 9.50 9.50 -14.34
N ALA A 410 10.38 8.52 -14.07
CA ALA A 410 10.44 7.27 -14.82
C ALA A 410 9.10 6.52 -14.76
N ARG A 411 8.49 6.41 -13.58
CA ARG A 411 7.20 5.74 -13.40
C ARG A 411 6.06 6.35 -14.22
N TYR A 412 6.10 7.66 -14.51
CA TYR A 412 5.09 8.35 -15.32
C TYR A 412 5.51 8.51 -16.78
N GLY A 413 6.58 7.83 -17.23
CA GLY A 413 7.09 7.94 -18.59
C GLY A 413 7.61 9.35 -18.92
N VAL A 414 7.92 10.17 -17.91
CA VAL A 414 8.51 11.50 -18.13
C VAL A 414 10.01 11.31 -18.35
N PRO A 415 10.57 11.78 -19.48
CA PRO A 415 12.00 11.63 -19.77
C PRO A 415 12.87 12.16 -18.62
N ALA A 416 13.63 11.25 -18.01
CA ALA A 416 14.56 11.55 -16.92
C ALA A 416 15.69 10.51 -16.90
N PRO A 417 16.86 10.84 -16.33
CA PRO A 417 17.92 9.86 -16.14
C PRO A 417 17.45 8.66 -15.30
N PRO A 418 17.66 7.42 -15.76
CA PRO A 418 17.34 6.23 -14.99
C PRO A 418 18.01 6.24 -13.62
N LEU A 419 17.20 6.17 -12.56
CA LEU A 419 17.68 5.99 -11.19
C LEU A 419 18.30 4.60 -11.06
N LEU A 420 19.49 4.49 -10.46
CA LEU A 420 20.13 3.20 -10.20
C LEU A 420 20.12 2.88 -8.71
N ALA A 421 20.40 3.89 -7.89
CA ALA A 421 20.40 3.75 -6.45
C ALA A 421 20.23 5.10 -5.74
N PHE A 422 19.83 5.07 -4.48
CA PHE A 422 19.92 6.22 -3.58
C PHE A 422 19.99 5.71 -2.15
N GLY A 423 20.49 6.54 -1.24
CA GLY A 423 20.59 6.13 0.15
C GLY A 423 20.74 7.29 1.10
N GLN A 424 20.49 7.01 2.37
CA GLN A 424 20.81 7.89 3.47
C GLN A 424 21.21 7.08 4.69
N ARG A 425 22.15 7.58 5.48
CA ARG A 425 22.56 6.99 6.75
C ARG A 425 22.75 8.08 7.78
N LEU A 426 22.19 7.89 8.97
CA LEU A 426 22.48 8.74 10.11
C LEU A 426 23.89 8.44 10.60
N VAL A 427 24.77 9.45 10.62
CA VAL A 427 26.12 9.33 11.21
C VAL A 427 26.18 9.95 12.61
N SER A 428 25.22 10.80 12.94
CA SER A 428 24.97 11.30 14.29
C SER A 428 23.51 11.69 14.47
N ALA A 429 23.14 12.13 15.67
CA ALA A 429 21.82 12.70 15.96
C ALA A 429 21.45 13.89 15.05
N THR A 430 22.44 14.61 14.53
CA THR A 430 22.23 15.83 13.71
C THR A 430 22.68 15.69 12.26
N ASN A 431 23.59 14.75 11.96
CA ASN A 431 24.21 14.58 10.65
C ASN A 431 23.72 13.31 9.94
N ALA A 432 23.58 13.38 8.62
CA ALA A 432 23.38 12.22 7.76
C ALA A 432 24.24 12.34 6.51
N GLU A 433 24.82 11.21 6.11
CA GLU A 433 25.36 11.00 4.78
C GLU A 433 24.23 10.57 3.84
N TRP A 434 24.32 10.96 2.58
CA TRP A 434 23.37 10.54 1.56
C TRP A 434 24.00 10.50 0.20
N PHE A 435 23.38 9.73 -0.69
CA PHE A 435 23.72 9.72 -2.10
C PHE A 435 22.51 9.47 -3.00
N ALA A 436 22.66 9.79 -4.27
CA ALA A 436 21.81 9.37 -5.38
C ALA A 436 22.70 9.01 -6.57
N LEU A 437 22.44 7.86 -7.18
CA LEU A 437 23.16 7.31 -8.32
C LEU A 437 22.18 7.16 -9.47
N HIS A 438 22.46 7.80 -10.60
CA HIS A 438 21.63 7.67 -11.79
C HIS A 438 22.51 7.60 -13.05
N GLU A 439 21.95 7.12 -14.15
CA GLU A 439 22.66 7.08 -15.43
C GLU A 439 22.93 8.50 -15.94
N THR A 440 23.97 8.65 -16.76
CA THR A 440 24.25 9.93 -17.42
C THR A 440 23.25 10.15 -18.56
N PRO A 441 22.52 11.27 -18.63
CA PRO A 441 21.58 11.50 -19.72
C PRO A 441 22.30 11.48 -21.08
N PRO A 442 21.75 10.75 -22.08
CA PRO A 442 22.35 10.66 -23.41
C PRO A 442 22.46 12.06 -24.03
N GLY A 443 23.57 12.33 -24.72
CA GLY A 443 23.79 13.61 -25.39
C GLY A 443 24.25 14.76 -24.49
N THR A 444 24.51 14.53 -23.19
CA THR A 444 25.22 15.52 -22.37
C THR A 444 26.72 15.38 -22.67
N PRO A 445 27.36 16.29 -23.45
CA PRO A 445 28.75 16.10 -23.85
C PRO A 445 29.65 15.93 -22.62
N LEU A 446 30.63 15.04 -22.74
CA LEU A 446 31.78 14.93 -21.84
C LEU A 446 32.56 16.25 -21.90
N ARG A 447 32.13 17.27 -21.15
CA ARG A 447 33.09 18.29 -20.74
C ARG A 447 34.00 17.66 -19.69
N ALA A 448 35.03 16.98 -20.18
CA ALA A 448 36.25 16.70 -19.46
C ALA A 448 36.87 18.05 -19.10
N GLY A 449 36.50 18.59 -17.94
CA GLY A 449 36.94 19.91 -17.52
C GLY A 449 36.83 19.97 -16.01
N ALA A 450 37.98 19.77 -15.36
CA ALA A 450 38.17 19.84 -13.93
C ALA A 450 37.42 21.03 -13.29
N ALA A 451 36.43 20.73 -12.45
CA ALA A 451 36.10 21.64 -11.37
C ALA A 451 37.25 21.57 -10.36
N ARG A 452 38.33 22.32 -10.64
CA ARG A 452 39.22 22.77 -9.58
C ARG A 452 38.32 23.52 -8.60
N PRO A 453 38.20 23.09 -7.32
CA PRO A 453 37.44 23.88 -6.36
C PRO A 453 38.09 25.26 -6.31
N PRO A 454 37.32 26.37 -6.33
CA PRO A 454 37.91 27.68 -6.12
C PRO A 454 38.69 27.67 -4.80
N PRO A 455 39.84 28.36 -4.71
CA PRO A 455 40.58 28.46 -3.46
C PRO A 455 39.64 28.95 -2.36
N ARG A 456 39.63 28.24 -1.23
CA ARG A 456 38.84 28.58 -0.05
C ARG A 456 39.33 29.93 0.49
N THR A 457 38.66 31.02 0.12
CA THR A 457 38.77 32.29 0.84
C THR A 457 37.89 32.21 2.09
N GLY A 458 38.50 32.42 3.26
CA GLY A 458 37.90 32.23 4.58
C GLY A 458 36.87 33.29 4.94
N GLY A 459 35.66 33.18 4.39
CA GLY A 459 34.49 33.96 4.81
C GLY A 459 33.58 33.18 5.78
N PRO A 460 32.90 33.85 6.73
CA PRO A 460 32.02 33.19 7.70
C PRO A 460 30.86 32.45 7.01
N ARG A 461 30.61 31.21 7.45
CA ARG A 461 29.62 30.28 6.89
C ARG A 461 28.19 30.82 7.03
N SER A 462 27.65 31.37 5.95
CA SER A 462 26.20 31.55 5.77
C SER A 462 25.57 30.22 5.34
N SER A 463 24.76 29.64 6.23
CA SER A 463 24.03 28.38 6.04
C SER A 463 22.76 28.58 5.21
N ARG A 464 22.89 28.90 3.92
CA ARG A 464 21.79 28.76 2.95
C ARG A 464 22.14 27.70 1.91
N PRO A 465 21.30 26.66 1.72
CA PRO A 465 21.52 25.69 0.66
C PRO A 465 21.37 26.37 -0.71
N PRO A 466 22.11 25.93 -1.74
CA PRO A 466 22.02 26.51 -3.07
C PRO A 466 20.63 26.25 -3.68
N SER A 467 19.97 27.32 -4.12
CA SER A 467 18.65 27.34 -4.78
C SER A 467 18.66 26.84 -6.23
N ALA A 468 19.72 26.16 -6.68
CA ALA A 468 19.98 25.83 -8.07
C ALA A 468 18.97 24.86 -8.73
N TRP A 469 18.08 24.24 -7.96
CA TRP A 469 17.11 23.25 -8.47
C TRP A 469 15.71 23.80 -8.72
N LYS A 470 15.40 25.05 -8.33
CA LYS A 470 14.08 25.64 -8.63
C LYS A 470 13.89 26.01 -10.10
N ASN A 471 14.97 26.02 -10.89
CA ASN A 471 14.96 26.46 -12.29
C ASN A 471 15.28 25.34 -13.28
N PHE A 472 15.09 24.06 -12.92
CA PHE A 472 15.20 22.98 -13.89
C PHE A 472 13.96 22.98 -14.80
N THR A 473 13.99 23.80 -15.84
CA THR A 473 13.05 23.75 -16.95
C THR A 473 13.63 22.80 -18.00
N PRO A 474 12.99 21.66 -18.31
CA PRO A 474 13.50 20.77 -19.35
C PRO A 474 13.44 21.51 -20.71
N PRO A 475 14.51 21.48 -21.53
CA PRO A 475 14.45 21.98 -22.89
C PRO A 475 13.49 21.10 -23.71
N GLY A 476 12.44 21.68 -24.29
CA GLY A 476 11.60 21.01 -25.29
C GLY A 476 10.07 20.99 -25.06
N VAL A 477 9.53 21.61 -23.99
CA VAL A 477 8.07 21.77 -23.87
C VAL A 477 7.63 23.03 -24.63
N CYS A 478 7.45 22.91 -25.94
CA CYS A 478 6.69 23.88 -26.72
C CYS A 478 5.22 23.84 -26.27
N CYS A 479 4.77 24.90 -25.62
CA CYS A 479 3.34 25.14 -25.42
C CYS A 479 2.67 25.30 -26.80
N LEU A 480 1.94 24.28 -27.23
CA LEU A 480 0.93 24.42 -28.29
C LEU A 480 -0.14 25.41 -27.79
N THR A 481 -0.03 26.65 -28.24
CA THR A 481 -1.08 27.65 -28.11
C THR A 481 -2.31 27.18 -28.89
N ARG A 482 -3.43 27.02 -28.19
CA ARG A 482 -4.74 26.75 -28.80
C ARG A 482 -5.11 27.93 -29.70
N GLY A 483 -5.18 27.69 -31.01
CA GLY A 483 -5.86 28.57 -31.94
C GLY A 483 -7.35 28.66 -31.57
N ARG A 484 -7.86 29.90 -31.43
CA ARG A 484 -9.29 30.18 -31.40
C ARG A 484 -9.84 30.02 -32.83
N PRO A 485 -10.96 29.33 -33.06
CA PRO A 485 -11.66 29.46 -34.33
C PRO A 485 -12.33 30.85 -34.38
N SER A 486 -12.12 31.54 -35.48
CA SER A 486 -12.90 32.71 -35.89
C SER A 486 -14.34 32.31 -36.26
N ARG A 487 -15.23 33.27 -36.06
CA ARG A 487 -16.70 33.21 -36.15
C ARG A 487 -17.25 32.59 -37.43
#